data_AF-A0A662DM07-F1
#
_entry.id   AF-A0A662DM07-F1
#
_cell.length_a   1.000
_cell.length_b   1.000
_cell.length_c   1.000
_cell.angle_alpha   90.00
_cell.angle_beta   90.00
_cell.angle_gamma   90.00
#
_symmetry.space_group_name_H-M   'P 1'
#
loop_
_entity.id
_entity.type
_entity.pdbx_description
1 polymer ?
#
loop_
_entity_poly.entity_id
_entity_poly.type
_entity_poly.pdbx_seq_one_letter_code
_entity_poly.pdbx_strand_id
1 'polypeptide(L)'
;MTTLTPVFITPRNIFNIIRQVSMIGIIAIGMTFVILSAEIDLSVGSMVAFTGVIAAGLQVYNGCSTFIATLVPLLLATLLGIGMGVV
;
A
#
# COMPACT_ATOMS: atom_id res chain seq x y z
N MET A 1 -12.36 11.36 -22.08
CA MET A 1 -11.21 10.44 -21.99
C MET A 1 -11.65 8.99 -21.78
N THR A 2 -12.58 8.70 -20.87
CA THR A 2 -13.14 7.33 -20.70
C THR A 2 -13.91 6.81 -21.93
N THR A 3 -14.57 7.71 -22.68
CA THR A 3 -15.28 7.40 -23.94
C THR A 3 -14.37 7.29 -25.16
N LEU A 4 -13.10 7.73 -25.06
CA LEU A 4 -12.13 7.75 -26.18
C LEU A 4 -11.25 6.50 -26.21
N THR A 5 -11.25 5.68 -25.14
CA THR A 5 -10.44 4.47 -25.05
C THR A 5 -11.32 3.31 -24.60
N PRO A 6 -11.70 2.38 -25.49
CA PRO A 6 -12.60 1.26 -25.15
C PRO A 6 -12.01 0.32 -24.08
N VAL A 7 -10.69 0.36 -23.86
CA VAL A 7 -10.00 -0.43 -22.82
C VAL A 7 -10.28 0.09 -21.41
N PHE A 8 -10.66 1.36 -21.26
CA PHE A 8 -10.78 2.00 -19.95
C PHE A 8 -11.94 1.43 -19.10
N ILE A 9 -13.08 1.12 -19.72
CA ILE A 9 -14.29 0.60 -19.04
C ILE A 9 -14.31 -0.95 -19.06
N THR A 10 -13.18 -1.61 -19.32
CA THR A 10 -13.13 -3.08 -19.23
C THR A 10 -13.29 -3.53 -17.76
N PRO A 11 -13.98 -4.66 -17.50
CA PRO A 11 -14.13 -5.18 -16.13
C PRO A 11 -12.78 -5.32 -15.42
N ARG A 12 -11.75 -5.78 -16.14
CA ARG A 12 -10.37 -5.88 -15.61
C ARG A 12 -9.83 -4.53 -15.15
N ASN A 13 -9.95 -3.50 -15.97
CA ASN A 13 -9.44 -2.18 -15.61
C ASN A 13 -10.23 -1.55 -14.46
N ILE A 14 -11.56 -1.73 -14.44
CA ILE A 14 -12.42 -1.31 -13.33
C ILE A 14 -12.00 -2.01 -12.03
N PHE A 15 -11.80 -3.33 -12.03
CA PHE A 15 -11.31 -4.05 -10.85
C PHE A 15 -9.93 -3.58 -10.41
N ASN A 16 -9.02 -3.28 -11.35
CA ASN A 16 -7.70 -2.74 -11.02
C ASN A 16 -7.81 -1.36 -10.35
N ILE A 17 -8.62 -0.46 -10.90
CA ILE A 17 -8.85 0.88 -10.34
C ILE A 17 -9.47 0.76 -8.94
N ILE A 18 -10.53 -0.04 -8.79
CA ILE A 18 -11.20 -0.22 -7.50
C ILE A 18 -10.21 -0.77 -6.47
N ARG A 19 -9.41 -1.79 -6.80
CA ARG A 19 -8.39 -2.32 -5.88
C ARG A 19 -7.37 -1.25 -5.48
N GLN A 20 -6.92 -0.43 -6.43
CA GLN A 20 -5.97 0.65 -6.14
C GLN A 20 -6.59 1.71 -5.21
N VAL A 21 -7.84 2.11 -5.46
CA VAL A 21 -8.57 3.06 -4.63
C VAL A 21 -8.86 2.48 -3.25
N SER A 22 -9.22 1.20 -3.13
CA SER A 22 -9.43 0.53 -1.85
C SER A 22 -8.19 0.57 -0.97
N MET A 23 -6.99 0.35 -1.53
CA MET A 23 -5.74 0.45 -0.77
C MET A 23 -5.54 1.87 -0.22
N ILE A 24 -5.74 2.90 -1.05
CA ILE A 24 -5.63 4.31 -0.62
C ILE A 24 -6.69 4.62 0.46
N GLY A 25 -7.92 4.13 0.31
CA GLY A 25 -8.99 4.32 1.28
C GLY A 25 -8.68 3.72 2.65
N ILE A 26 -8.09 2.52 2.69
CA ILE A 26 -7.66 1.88 3.96
C ILE A 26 -6.55 2.71 4.62
N ILE A 27 -5.56 3.15 3.85
CA ILE A 27 -4.45 3.97 4.36
C ILE A 27 -4.98 5.31 4.91
N ALA A 28 -5.94 5.93 4.21
CA ALA A 28 -6.53 7.20 4.62
C ALA A 28 -7.16 7.13 6.03
N ILE A 29 -7.79 6.01 6.39
CA ILE A 29 -8.33 5.81 7.74
C ILE A 29 -7.21 5.91 8.79
N GLY A 30 -6.08 5.24 8.57
CA GLY A 30 -4.92 5.33 9.48
C GLY A 30 -4.34 6.75 9.56
N MET A 31 -4.20 7.43 8.41
CA MET A 31 -3.68 8.81 8.35
C MET A 31 -4.59 9.81 9.07
N THR A 32 -5.90 9.55 9.23
CA THR A 32 -6.77 10.45 10.00
C THR A 32 -6.33 10.58 11.46
N PHE A 33 -5.93 9.48 12.10
CA PHE A 33 -5.45 9.51 13.48
C PHE A 33 -4.15 10.29 13.64
N VAL A 34 -3.25 10.15 12.68
CA VAL A 34 -1.97 10.85 12.62
C VAL A 34 -2.17 12.36 12.50
N ILE A 35 -3.05 12.80 11.58
CA ILE A 35 -3.34 14.22 11.38
C ILE A 35 -3.99 14.82 12.63
N LEU A 36 -4.85 14.06 13.33
CA LEU A 36 -5.47 14.52 14.57
C LEU A 36 -4.45 14.73 15.70
N SER A 37 -3.31 14.03 15.67
CA SER A 37 -2.17 14.27 16.57
C SER A 37 -1.37 15.54 16.22
N ALA A 38 -1.84 16.35 15.26
CA ALA A 38 -1.17 17.55 14.73
C ALA A 38 0.19 17.27 14.05
N GLU A 39 0.41 16.03 13.64
CA GLU A 39 1.58 15.62 12.88
C GLU A 39 1.25 15.56 11.38
N ILE A 40 2.05 16.23 10.55
CA ILE A 40 2.05 16.03 9.10
C ILE A 40 3.05 14.91 8.81
N ASP A 41 2.74 13.72 9.30
CA ASP A 41 3.68 12.61 9.24
C ASP A 41 3.72 11.99 7.83
N LEU A 42 4.85 12.20 7.15
CA LEU A 42 5.15 11.62 5.84
C LEU A 42 5.58 10.14 5.96
N SER A 43 5.79 9.63 7.17
CA SER A 43 6.26 8.25 7.42
C SER A 43 5.31 7.20 6.83
N VAL A 44 3.99 7.44 6.87
CA VAL A 44 3.00 6.49 6.34
C VAL A 44 3.20 6.28 4.84
N GLY A 45 3.52 7.35 4.11
CA GLY A 45 3.79 7.29 2.68
C GLY A 45 5.07 6.52 2.35
N SER A 46 6.16 6.77 3.08
CA SER A 46 7.43 6.07 2.89
C SER A 46 7.34 4.59 3.28
N MET A 47 6.58 4.26 4.32
CA MET A 47 6.30 2.90 4.77
C MET A 47 5.52 2.09 3.72
N VAL A 48 4.50 2.67 3.11
CA VAL A 48 3.73 2.03 2.03
C VAL A 48 4.62 1.77 0.81
N ALA A 49 5.44 2.74 0.41
CA ALA A 49 6.37 2.56 -0.70
C ALA A 49 7.40 1.46 -0.42
N PHE A 50 8.03 1.49 0.77
CA PHE A 50 9.04 0.53 1.18
C PHE A 50 8.50 -0.92 1.21
N THR A 51 7.36 -1.12 1.87
CA THR A 51 6.73 -2.45 2.00
C THR A 51 6.24 -2.97 0.65
N GLY A 52 5.75 -2.09 -0.23
CA GLY A 52 5.37 -2.43 -1.60
C GLY A 52 6.56 -2.89 -2.45
N VAL A 53 7.71 -2.21 -2.37
CA VAL A 53 8.94 -2.61 -3.08
C VAL A 53 9.45 -3.95 -2.57
N ILE A 54 9.42 -4.19 -1.26
CA ILE A 54 9.82 -5.49 -0.68
C ILE A 54 8.89 -6.61 -1.17
N ALA A 55 7.57 -6.39 -1.12
CA ALA A 55 6.60 -7.38 -1.58
C ALA A 55 6.77 -7.72 -3.06
N ALA A 56 6.89 -6.68 -3.91
CA ALA A 56 7.11 -6.85 -5.34
C ALA A 56 8.46 -7.51 -5.63
N GLY A 57 9.52 -7.14 -4.91
CA GLY A 57 10.85 -7.70 -5.10
C GLY A 57 10.91 -9.19 -4.73
N LEU A 58 10.34 -9.57 -3.59
CA LEU A 58 10.22 -10.96 -3.16
C LEU A 58 9.44 -11.82 -4.16
N GLN A 59 8.36 -11.27 -4.72
CA GLN A 59 7.52 -12.02 -5.65
C GLN A 59 8.13 -12.11 -7.06
N VAL A 60 8.70 -11.02 -7.57
CA VAL A 60 9.18 -10.92 -8.97
C VAL A 60 10.61 -11.42 -9.13
N TYR A 61 11.54 -11.02 -8.25
CA TYR A 61 12.95 -11.36 -8.39
C TYR A 61 13.32 -12.65 -7.68
N ASN A 62 12.72 -12.91 -6.50
CA ASN A 62 13.04 -14.09 -5.69
C ASN A 62 12.06 -15.26 -5.92
N GLY A 63 11.01 -15.07 -6.73
CA GLY A 63 10.01 -16.08 -7.04
C GLY A 63 9.30 -16.65 -5.81
N CYS A 64 9.28 -15.91 -4.70
CA CYS A 64 8.72 -16.38 -3.44
C CYS A 64 7.19 -16.53 -3.55
N SER A 65 6.65 -17.50 -2.81
CA SER A 65 5.20 -17.67 -2.69
C SER A 65 4.54 -16.38 -2.23
N THR A 66 3.34 -16.10 -2.74
CA THR A 66 2.53 -14.93 -2.35
C THR A 66 2.37 -14.83 -0.83
N PHE A 67 2.34 -15.95 -0.11
CA PHE A 67 2.27 -15.95 1.35
C PHE A 67 3.51 -15.32 1.99
N ILE A 68 4.71 -15.64 1.51
CA ILE A 68 5.96 -15.09 2.04
C ILE A 68 6.12 -13.63 1.62
N ALA A 69 5.78 -13.33 0.37
CA ALA A 69 5.86 -11.98 -0.19
C ALA A 69 4.89 -10.98 0.46
N THR A 70 3.87 -11.45 1.20
CA THR A 70 2.99 -10.58 2.00
C THR A 70 3.37 -10.60 3.49
N LEU A 71 3.69 -11.77 4.05
CA LEU A 71 4.00 -11.91 5.48
C LEU A 71 5.25 -11.12 5.89
N VAL A 72 6.31 -11.16 5.07
CA VAL A 72 7.57 -10.46 5.37
C VAL A 72 7.38 -8.94 5.42
N PRO A 73 6.83 -8.27 4.39
CA PRO A 73 6.55 -6.84 4.48
C PRO A 73 5.55 -6.48 5.58
N LEU A 74 4.57 -7.34 5.90
CA LEU A 74 3.63 -7.08 7.00
C LEU A 74 4.32 -7.01 8.37
N LEU A 75 5.22 -7.97 8.64
CA LEU A 75 6.00 -7.98 9.89
C LEU A 75 6.96 -6.79 9.96
N LEU A 76 7.62 -6.46 8.85
CA LEU A 76 8.48 -5.26 8.76
C LEU A 76 7.69 -3.97 8.98
N ALA A 77 6.52 -3.85 8.34
CA ALA A 77 5.66 -2.68 8.46
C ALA A 77 5.22 -2.44 9.90
N THR A 78 4.81 -3.51 10.59
CA THR A 78 4.33 -3.45 11.98
C THR A 78 5.44 -3.10 12.95
N LEU A 79 6.61 -3.73 12.84
CA LEU A 79 7.76 -3.44 13.70
C LEU A 79 8.25 -2.00 13.56
N LEU A 80 8.41 -1.52 12.33
CA LEU A 80 8.84 -0.15 12.06
C LEU A 80 7.78 0.87 12.49
N GLY A 81 6.50 0.58 12.27
CA GLY A 81 5.39 1.42 12.71
C GLY A 81 5.32 1.56 14.23
N ILE A 82 5.53 0.46 14.99
CA ILE A 82 5.65 0.52 16.45
C ILE A 82 6.86 1.37 16.84
N GLY A 83 8.01 1.17 16.20
CA GLY A 83 9.21 1.95 16.48
C GLY A 83 9.02 3.44 16.28
N MET A 84 8.33 3.85 15.21
CA MET A 84 8.03 5.26 14.93
C MET A 84 7.01 5.85 15.89
N GLY A 85 6.00 5.09 16.33
CA GLY A 85 4.98 5.58 17.28
C GLY A 85 5.42 5.62 18.75
N VAL A 86 6.58 5.05 19.09
CA VAL A 86 7.16 5.08 20.44
C VAL A 86 8.10 6.27 20.66
N VAL A 87 8.66 6.81 19.58
CA VAL A 87 9.58 7.97 19.59
C VAL A 87 8.79 9.26 19.55
#